data_AF-A0A942RA57-F1
#
_entry.id   AF-A0A942RA57-F1
#
_cell.length_a   1.000
_cell.length_b   1.000
_cell.length_c   1.000
_cell.angle_alpha   90.00
_cell.angle_beta   90.00
_cell.angle_gamma   90.00
#
_symmetry.space_group_name_H-M   'P 1'
#
loop_
_entity.id
_entity.type
_entity.pdbx_description
1 polymer ?
#
loop_
_entity_poly.entity_id
_entity_poly.type
_entity_poly.pdbx_seq_one_letter_code
_entity_poly.pdbx_strand_id
1 'polypeptide(L)'
;MKRDEEARSLWHEIYPDLSEGKPGLLGAMIARAEAQVMRLACIYALLDMSTVVRVKHLRAAVACWQHCEDSAKFIFGEALGDPVADEILKALKGADNGLTRTDISKLFGRNKGAAEIGRALTLLGERGLASSRKDVSEEGRPAQRWFATNPNK
;
A
#
# COMPACT_ATOMS: atom_id res chain seq x y z
N MET A 1 -0.60 31.04 12.73
CA MET A 1 -1.36 30.45 13.86
C MET A 1 -0.42 29.55 14.66
N LYS A 2 -0.50 29.54 16.00
CA LYS A 2 0.37 28.71 16.87
C LYS A 2 -0.46 27.65 17.62
N ARG A 3 0.19 26.60 18.11
CA ARG A 3 -0.38 25.63 19.06
C ARG A 3 -0.15 26.11 20.49
N ASP A 4 -1.14 25.93 21.37
CA ASP A 4 -0.94 26.07 22.81
C ASP A 4 0.00 24.98 23.36
N GLU A 5 0.31 25.02 24.65
CA GLU A 5 1.26 24.08 25.24
C GLU A 5 0.75 22.64 25.16
N GLU A 6 -0.49 22.41 25.56
CA GLU A 6 -1.09 21.08 25.56
C GLU A 6 -1.17 20.47 24.13
N ALA A 7 -1.58 21.27 23.13
CA ALA A 7 -1.58 20.83 21.74
C ALA A 7 -0.17 20.62 21.19
N ARG A 8 0.84 21.32 21.72
CA ARG A 8 2.24 21.08 21.35
C ARG A 8 2.73 19.76 21.93
N SER A 9 2.42 19.46 23.19
CA SER A 9 2.73 18.16 23.80
C SER A 9 2.08 17.02 23.03
N LEU A 10 0.78 17.13 22.72
CA LEU A 10 0.09 16.12 21.90
C LEU A 10 0.69 16.00 20.50
N TRP A 11 1.10 17.11 19.87
CA TRP A 11 1.76 17.06 18.57
C TRP A 11 3.06 16.26 18.63
N HIS A 12 3.88 16.46 19.66
CA HIS A 12 5.13 15.71 19.82
C HIS A 12 4.89 14.21 19.99
N GLU A 13 3.80 13.82 20.66
CA GLU A 13 3.40 12.43 20.84
C GLU A 13 3.03 11.76 19.50
N ILE A 14 2.23 12.42 18.67
CA ILE A 14 1.70 11.83 17.42
C ILE A 14 2.58 12.03 16.18
N TYR A 15 3.53 12.97 16.22
CA TYR A 15 4.36 13.31 15.08
C TYR A 15 5.15 12.12 14.51
N PRO A 16 5.80 11.27 15.34
CA PRO A 16 6.54 10.12 14.83
C PRO A 16 5.70 9.25 13.90
N ASP A 17 4.52 8.83 14.34
CA ASP A 17 3.60 7.96 13.57
C ASP A 17 3.11 8.62 12.27
N LEU A 18 2.90 9.94 12.28
CA LEU A 18 2.48 10.70 11.10
C LEU A 18 3.64 10.96 10.12
N SER A 19 4.87 10.99 10.62
CA SER A 19 6.07 11.29 9.83
C SER A 19 6.74 10.03 9.28
N GLU A 20 6.49 8.88 9.91
CA GLU A 20 7.02 7.60 9.48
C GLU A 20 6.41 7.21 8.12
N GLY A 21 7.27 7.17 7.10
CA GLY A 21 6.87 6.75 5.77
C GLY A 21 6.51 5.26 5.74
N LYS A 22 5.33 4.93 5.22
CA LYS A 22 4.96 3.53 4.96
C LYS A 22 5.44 3.08 3.57
N PRO A 23 5.73 1.78 3.37
CA PRO A 23 6.10 1.28 2.04
C PRO A 23 4.88 1.14 1.11
N GLY A 24 5.14 0.97 -0.20
CA GLY A 24 4.12 0.68 -1.21
C GLY A 24 3.28 1.88 -1.64
N LEU A 25 2.25 1.63 -2.46
CA LEU A 25 1.39 2.68 -3.01
C LEU A 25 0.61 3.40 -1.91
N LEU A 26 0.11 2.66 -0.91
CA LEU A 26 -0.54 3.24 0.26
C LEU A 26 0.35 4.26 0.96
N GLY A 27 1.62 3.90 1.20
CA GLY A 27 2.60 4.80 1.81
C GLY A 27 2.83 6.07 1.01
N ALA A 28 2.94 5.96 -0.31
CA ALA A 28 3.05 7.13 -1.19
C ALA A 28 1.81 8.05 -1.10
N MET A 29 0.61 7.49 -0.97
CA MET A 29 -0.64 8.25 -0.84
C MET A 29 -0.73 9.02 0.48
N ILE A 30 -0.19 8.47 1.56
CA ILE A 30 -0.27 9.06 2.91
C ILE A 30 1.00 9.80 3.36
N ALA A 31 2.03 9.88 2.52
CA ALA A 31 3.37 10.42 2.84
C ALA A 31 3.43 11.89 3.33
N ARG A 32 2.29 12.58 3.37
CA ARG A 32 2.18 13.98 3.81
C ARG A 32 1.25 14.13 5.02
N ALA A 33 1.01 13.05 5.76
CA ALA A 33 0.10 13.00 6.89
C ALA A 33 0.32 14.16 7.88
N GLU A 34 1.55 14.35 8.38
CA GLU A 34 1.88 15.45 9.31
C GLU A 34 1.40 16.84 8.81
N ALA A 35 1.65 17.13 7.52
CA ALA A 35 1.35 18.42 6.95
C ALA A 35 -0.16 18.58 6.72
N GLN A 36 -0.87 17.49 6.40
CA GLN A 36 -2.33 17.51 6.25
C GLN A 36 -3.04 17.67 7.60
N VAL A 37 -2.61 16.94 8.63
CA VAL A 37 -3.14 17.09 9.99
C VAL A 37 -2.99 18.52 10.48
N MET A 38 -1.84 19.17 10.27
CA MET A 38 -1.66 20.56 10.71
C MET A 38 -2.52 21.57 9.95
N ARG A 39 -2.79 21.36 8.65
CA ARG A 39 -3.71 22.20 7.89
C ARG A 39 -5.14 22.06 8.41
N LEU A 40 -5.59 20.82 8.62
CA LEU A 40 -6.90 20.53 9.19
C LEU A 40 -7.06 21.13 10.59
N ALA A 41 -6.04 21.02 11.45
CA ALA A 41 -6.07 21.59 12.79
C ALA A 41 -6.20 23.13 12.78
N CYS A 42 -5.51 23.81 11.86
CA CYS A 42 -5.68 25.25 11.67
C CYS A 42 -7.10 25.61 11.19
N ILE A 43 -7.66 24.85 10.25
CA ILE A 43 -9.03 25.05 9.75
C ILE A 43 -10.04 24.87 10.89
N TYR A 44 -9.94 23.80 11.67
CA TYR A 44 -10.82 23.57 12.81
C TYR A 44 -10.69 24.63 13.90
N ALA A 45 -9.50 25.17 14.13
CA ALA A 45 -9.33 26.32 15.03
C ALA A 45 -10.04 27.57 14.51
N LEU A 46 -9.93 27.86 13.21
CA LEU A 46 -10.61 29.02 12.60
C LEU A 46 -12.14 28.88 12.66
N LEU A 47 -12.67 27.69 12.40
CA LEU A 47 -14.11 27.41 12.50
C LEU A 47 -14.64 27.54 13.94
N ASP A 48 -13.82 27.22 14.93
CA ASP A 48 -14.11 27.45 16.36
C ASP A 48 -13.84 28.91 16.80
N MET A 49 -13.54 29.81 15.86
CA MET A 49 -13.16 31.21 16.13
C MET A 49 -11.96 31.35 17.07
N SER A 50 -11.04 30.37 17.06
CA SER A 50 -9.83 30.36 17.85
C SER A 50 -8.61 30.80 17.03
N THR A 51 -7.85 31.77 17.55
CA THR A 51 -6.58 32.21 16.96
C THR A 51 -5.40 31.27 17.30
N VAL A 52 -5.66 30.23 18.10
CA VAL A 52 -4.68 29.24 18.59
C VAL A 52 -5.22 27.83 18.35
N VAL A 53 -4.37 26.92 17.90
CA VAL A 53 -4.69 25.49 17.82
C VAL A 53 -4.61 24.90 19.22
N ARG A 54 -5.76 24.46 19.75
CA ARG A 54 -5.89 23.75 21.02
C ARG A 54 -6.01 22.26 20.78
N VAL A 55 -5.91 21.46 21.84
CA VAL A 55 -6.02 19.99 21.79
C VAL A 55 -7.27 19.52 21.04
N LYS A 56 -8.43 20.16 21.25
CA LYS A 56 -9.68 19.79 20.56
C LYS A 56 -9.58 19.92 19.04
N HIS A 57 -8.90 20.93 18.52
CA HIS A 57 -8.71 21.14 17.08
C HIS A 57 -7.75 20.09 16.50
N LEU A 58 -6.68 19.79 17.23
CA LEU A 58 -5.72 18.78 16.81
C LEU A 58 -6.32 17.36 16.83
N ARG A 59 -7.06 17.00 17.87
CA ARG A 59 -7.77 15.71 17.93
C ARG A 59 -8.79 15.54 16.81
N ALA A 60 -9.56 16.58 16.51
CA ALA A 60 -10.49 16.57 15.39
C ALA A 60 -9.76 16.37 14.05
N ALA A 61 -8.63 17.05 13.86
CA ALA A 61 -7.80 16.90 12.65
C ALA A 61 -7.24 15.49 12.49
N VAL A 62 -6.72 14.90 13.56
CA VAL A 62 -6.23 13.52 13.57
C VAL A 62 -7.35 12.54 13.24
N ALA A 63 -8.53 12.70 13.85
CA ALA A 63 -9.67 11.82 13.59
C ALA A 63 -10.13 11.88 12.12
N CYS A 64 -10.19 13.08 11.53
CA CYS A 64 -10.50 13.23 10.11
C CYS A 64 -9.43 12.61 9.22
N TRP A 65 -8.16 12.81 9.54
CA TRP A 65 -7.06 12.20 8.79
C TRP A 65 -7.06 10.68 8.87
N GLN A 66 -7.34 10.10 10.04
CA GLN A 66 -7.43 8.65 10.23
C GLN A 66 -8.47 8.04 9.28
N HIS A 67 -9.63 8.67 9.11
CA HIS A 67 -10.62 8.21 8.17
C HIS A 67 -10.13 8.25 6.70
N CYS A 68 -9.39 9.30 6.33
CA CYS A 68 -8.77 9.39 5.00
C CYS A 68 -7.73 8.28 4.79
N GLU A 69 -6.91 7.98 5.80
CA GLU A 69 -5.93 6.90 5.76
C GLU A 69 -6.61 5.53 5.67
N ASP A 70 -7.64 5.27 6.47
CA ASP A 70 -8.40 4.03 6.42
C ASP A 70 -9.05 3.83 5.04
N SER A 71 -9.55 4.91 4.45
CA SER A 71 -10.09 4.91 3.08
C SER A 71 -9.01 4.59 2.05
N ALA A 72 -7.83 5.21 2.16
CA ALA A 72 -6.70 4.92 1.28
C ALA A 72 -6.23 3.48 1.43
N LYS A 73 -6.21 2.94 2.66
CA LYS A 73 -5.86 1.55 2.95
C LYS A 73 -6.90 0.59 2.37
N PHE A 74 -8.18 0.92 2.44
CA PHE A 74 -9.23 0.10 1.86
C PHE A 74 -9.09 0.01 0.32
N ILE A 75 -8.76 1.11 -0.35
CA ILE A 75 -8.66 1.17 -1.81
C ILE A 75 -7.31 0.64 -2.32
N PHE A 76 -6.21 0.94 -1.62
CA PHE A 76 -4.83 0.74 -2.11
C PHE A 76 -3.95 -0.13 -1.20
N GLY A 77 -4.48 -0.68 -0.11
CA GLY A 77 -3.68 -1.36 0.92
C GLY A 77 -2.98 -2.64 0.44
N GLU A 78 -3.51 -3.32 -0.57
CA GLU A 78 -2.87 -4.48 -1.20
C GLU A 78 -2.13 -4.13 -2.51
N ALA A 79 -2.21 -2.88 -2.97
CA ALA A 79 -1.64 -2.48 -4.25
C ALA A 79 -0.12 -2.26 -4.14
N LEU A 80 0.63 -2.97 -4.98
CA LEU A 80 2.08 -2.88 -5.09
C LEU A 80 2.52 -1.64 -5.86
N GLY A 81 1.61 -1.03 -6.61
CA GLY A 81 1.86 0.13 -7.49
C GLY A 81 2.28 -0.27 -8.91
N ASP A 82 2.30 -1.57 -9.22
CA ASP A 82 2.49 -2.11 -10.57
C ASP A 82 1.22 -2.91 -10.94
N PRO A 83 0.36 -2.40 -11.84
CA PRO A 83 -0.89 -3.06 -12.21
C PRO A 83 -0.72 -4.50 -12.73
N VAL A 84 0.42 -4.80 -13.35
CA VAL A 84 0.71 -6.16 -13.84
C VAL A 84 1.07 -7.08 -12.68
N ALA A 85 1.89 -6.60 -11.73
CA ALA A 85 2.21 -7.37 -10.53
C ALA A 85 0.99 -7.59 -9.64
N ASP A 86 0.15 -6.57 -9.48
CA ASP A 86 -1.10 -6.64 -8.69
C ASP A 86 -2.07 -7.68 -9.26
N GLU A 87 -2.28 -7.67 -10.59
CA GLU A 87 -3.19 -8.60 -11.25
C GLU A 87 -2.62 -10.05 -11.25
N ILE A 88 -1.30 -10.21 -11.42
CA ILE A 88 -0.65 -11.52 -11.30
C ILE A 88 -0.79 -12.06 -9.88
N LEU A 89 -0.52 -11.25 -8.85
CA LEU A 89 -0.63 -11.68 -7.46
C LEU A 89 -2.06 -12.08 -7.11
N LYS A 90 -3.05 -11.30 -7.56
CA LYS A 90 -4.47 -11.61 -7.39
C LYS A 90 -4.83 -12.95 -8.05
N ALA A 91 -4.37 -13.18 -9.28
CA ALA A 91 -4.60 -14.45 -9.97
C ALA A 91 -3.90 -15.63 -9.27
N LEU A 92 -2.68 -15.44 -8.76
CA LEU A 92 -1.94 -16.45 -8.01
C LEU A 92 -2.60 -16.79 -6.66
N LYS A 93 -3.17 -15.80 -5.96
CA LYS A 93 -3.93 -16.01 -4.71
C LYS A 93 -5.18 -16.87 -4.92
N GLY A 94 -5.79 -16.80 -6.11
CA GLY A 94 -6.97 -17.60 -6.48
C GLY A 94 -6.66 -18.94 -7.14
N ALA A 95 -5.39 -19.28 -7.36
CA ALA A 95 -4.98 -20.48 -8.10
C ALA A 95 -4.20 -21.46 -7.19
N ASP A 96 -4.90 -22.46 -6.64
CA ASP A 96 -4.32 -23.47 -5.74
C ASP A 96 -3.16 -24.25 -6.37
N ASN A 97 -3.25 -24.51 -7.69
CA ASN A 97 -2.25 -25.24 -8.45
C ASN A 97 -1.16 -24.33 -9.06
N GLY A 98 -1.14 -23.03 -8.72
CA GLY A 98 -0.24 -22.07 -9.33
C GLY A 98 -0.47 -21.85 -10.83
N LEU A 99 0.21 -20.85 -11.39
CA LEU A 99 0.06 -20.45 -12.79
C LEU A 99 1.39 -20.58 -13.54
N THR A 100 1.34 -21.09 -14.77
CA THR A 100 2.51 -21.03 -15.66
C THR A 100 2.64 -19.62 -16.27
N ARG A 101 3.81 -19.27 -16.82
CA ARG A 101 3.96 -17.99 -17.57
C ARG A 101 2.96 -17.87 -18.73
N THR A 102 2.54 -19.00 -19.31
CA THR A 102 1.54 -19.04 -20.38
C THR A 102 0.16 -18.68 -19.85
N ASP A 103 -0.23 -19.20 -18.68
CA ASP A 103 -1.51 -18.88 -18.05
C ASP A 103 -1.56 -17.41 -17.61
N ILE A 104 -0.45 -16.92 -17.07
CA ILE A 104 -0.27 -15.49 -16.76
C ILE A 104 -0.38 -14.64 -18.02
N SER A 105 0.22 -15.04 -19.15
CA SER A 105 0.08 -14.30 -20.40
C SER A 105 -1.38 -14.27 -20.90
N LYS A 106 -2.12 -15.37 -20.74
CA LYS A 106 -3.54 -15.44 -21.09
C LYS A 106 -4.41 -14.52 -20.23
N LEU A 107 -4.08 -14.32 -18.96
CA LEU A 107 -4.78 -13.38 -18.05
C LEU A 107 -4.91 -11.98 -18.66
N PHE A 108 -3.89 -11.54 -19.40
CA PHE A 108 -3.84 -10.24 -20.07
C PHE A 108 -4.26 -10.29 -21.55
N GLY A 109 -4.96 -11.34 -21.99
CA GLY A 109 -5.31 -11.54 -23.40
C GLY A 109 -4.10 -11.69 -24.33
N ARG A 110 -2.92 -12.04 -23.79
CA ARG A 110 -1.61 -12.08 -24.48
C ARG A 110 -1.10 -10.72 -24.97
N ASN A 111 -1.61 -9.62 -24.41
CA ASN A 111 -1.25 -8.27 -24.81
C ASN A 111 -0.03 -7.71 -24.05
N LYS A 112 0.43 -8.42 -23.01
CA LYS A 112 1.58 -8.04 -22.19
C LYS A 112 2.82 -8.81 -22.61
N GLY A 113 3.91 -8.08 -22.83
CA GLY A 113 5.17 -8.66 -23.29
C GLY A 113 5.87 -9.51 -22.23
N ALA A 114 6.67 -10.48 -22.67
CA ALA A 114 7.37 -11.40 -21.76
C ALA A 114 8.30 -10.69 -20.75
N ALA A 115 8.89 -9.56 -21.15
CA ALA A 115 9.72 -8.73 -20.28
C ALA A 115 8.92 -8.03 -19.18
N GLU A 116 7.71 -7.55 -19.48
CA GLU A 116 6.83 -6.88 -18.51
C GLU A 116 6.31 -7.87 -17.47
N ILE A 117 5.83 -9.04 -17.92
CA ILE A 117 5.46 -10.16 -17.04
C ILE A 117 6.68 -10.61 -16.21
N GLY A 118 7.87 -10.65 -16.82
CA GLY A 118 9.11 -10.98 -16.13
C GLY A 118 9.44 -10.03 -14.99
N ARG A 119 9.39 -8.71 -15.24
CA ARG A 119 9.63 -7.69 -14.21
C ARG A 119 8.62 -7.80 -13.07
N ALA A 120 7.33 -7.97 -13.40
CA ALA A 120 6.28 -8.13 -12.39
C ALA A 120 6.50 -9.37 -11.51
N LEU A 121 6.85 -10.52 -12.10
CA LEU A 121 7.17 -11.74 -11.36
C LEU A 121 8.43 -11.61 -10.50
N THR A 122 9.46 -10.93 -10.99
CA THR A 122 10.66 -10.62 -10.20
C THR A 122 10.30 -9.75 -8.99
N LEU A 123 9.51 -8.69 -9.19
CA LEU A 123 9.05 -7.81 -8.10
C LEU A 123 8.27 -8.59 -7.03
N LEU A 124 7.37 -9.49 -7.46
CA LEU A 124 6.62 -10.35 -6.55
C LEU A 124 7.51 -11.32 -5.77
N GLY A 125 8.53 -11.87 -6.44
CA GLY A 125 9.53 -12.73 -5.81
C GLY A 125 10.38 -12.00 -4.78
N GLU A 126 10.89 -10.81 -5.13
CA GLU A 126 11.70 -9.96 -4.24
C GLU A 126 10.92 -9.51 -2.99
N ARG A 127 9.61 -9.29 -3.11
CA ARG A 127 8.73 -8.96 -1.99
C ARG A 127 8.23 -10.18 -1.19
N GLY A 128 8.64 -11.39 -1.57
CA GLY A 128 8.19 -12.62 -0.90
C GLY A 128 6.69 -12.89 -1.06
N LEU A 129 6.06 -12.37 -2.12
CA LEU A 129 4.63 -12.51 -2.42
C LEU A 129 4.33 -13.61 -3.45
N ALA A 130 5.33 -14.02 -4.24
CA ALA A 130 5.23 -15.19 -5.09
C ALA A 130 6.54 -15.99 -5.09
N SER A 131 6.44 -17.30 -5.31
CA SER A 131 7.60 -18.17 -5.53
C SER A 131 7.40 -19.02 -6.78
N SER A 132 8.51 -19.41 -7.40
CA SER A 132 8.49 -20.26 -8.59
C SER A 132 9.00 -21.66 -8.27
N ARG A 133 8.30 -22.69 -8.73
CA ARG A 133 8.74 -24.08 -8.74
C ARG A 133 8.90 -24.55 -10.18
N LYS A 134 9.94 -25.33 -10.47
CA LYS A 134 10.06 -26.03 -11.75
C LYS A 134 9.06 -27.17 -11.74
N ASP A 135 8.16 -27.18 -12.72
CA ASP A 135 7.27 -28.31 -12.94
C ASP A 135 8.13 -29.47 -13.48
N VAL A 136 8.04 -30.63 -12.84
CA VAL A 136 8.78 -31.84 -13.24
C VAL A 136 7.91 -32.56 -14.26
N SER A 137 7.84 -32.01 -15.48
CA SER A 137 7.17 -32.72 -16.58
C SER A 137 8.07 -33.85 -17.07
N GLU A 138 7.53 -35.08 -17.14
CA GLU A 138 8.24 -36.27 -17.62
C GLU A 138 8.62 -36.20 -19.11
N GLU A 139 7.96 -35.35 -19.90
CA GLU A 139 8.31 -35.09 -21.30
C GLU A 139 8.24 -33.58 -21.64
N GLY A 140 9.36 -33.00 -22.11
CA GLY A 140 9.45 -31.62 -22.61
C GLY A 140 10.22 -30.62 -21.73
N ARG A 141 10.38 -29.38 -22.21
CA ARG A 141 11.10 -28.31 -21.49
C ARG A 141 10.33 -27.96 -20.21
N PRO A 142 10.93 -28.06 -19.01
CA PRO A 142 10.22 -27.89 -17.75
C PRO A 142 9.62 -26.49 -17.65
N ALA A 143 8.31 -26.42 -17.49
CA ALA A 143 7.59 -25.16 -17.33
C ALA A 143 7.85 -24.60 -15.93
N GLN A 144 8.08 -23.29 -15.84
CA GLN A 144 8.15 -22.60 -14.56
C GLN A 144 6.73 -22.26 -14.10
N ARG A 145 6.35 -22.77 -12.92
CA ARG A 145 5.04 -22.55 -12.29
C ARG A 145 5.20 -21.65 -11.07
N TRP A 146 4.34 -20.65 -10.98
CA TRP A 146 4.37 -19.63 -9.94
C TRP A 146 3.22 -19.84 -8.96
N PHE A 147 3.48 -19.59 -7.67
CA PHE A 147 2.52 -19.74 -6.58
C PHE A 147 2.55 -18.48 -5.73
N ALA A 148 1.40 -18.05 -5.21
CA ALA A 148 1.36 -17.02 -4.18
C ALA A 148 2.03 -17.56 -2.90
N THR A 149 2.93 -16.78 -2.33
CA THR A 149 3.47 -17.07 -1.00
C THR A 149 2.70 -16.22 -0.01
N ASN A 150 2.09 -16.87 0.99
CA ASN A 150 1.46 -16.14 2.08
C ASN A 150 2.59 -15.62 3.00
N PRO A 151 2.76 -14.31 3.19
CA PRO A 151 3.81 -13.78 4.07
C PRO A 151 3.54 -14.02 5.57
N ASN A 152 2.54 -14.83 5.94
CA ASN A 152 2.24 -15.23 7.32
C ASN A 152 2.18 -16.75 7.45
N LYS A 153 3.33 -17.35 7.72
CA LYS A 153 3.44 -18.52 8.60
C LYS A 153 4.71 -18.40 9.43
#